data_AF-A8LTC6-F1
#
_entry.id   AF-A8LTC6-F1
#
_cell.length_a   1.000
_cell.length_b   1.000
_cell.length_c   1.000
_cell.angle_alpha   90.00
_cell.angle_beta   90.00
_cell.angle_gamma   90.00
#
_symmetry.space_group_name_H-M   'P 1'
#
loop_
_entity.id
_entity.type
_entity.pdbx_description
1 polymer ?
#
loop_
_entity_poly.entity_id
_entity_poly.type
_entity_poly.pdbx_seq_one_letter_code
_entity_poly.pdbx_strand_id
1 'polypeptide(L)'
;MRLIPFVLAIVMAAPVAAQHANSAAGHDMGGPQETGQSAFAALAEIVTILQADPETDWERVDIDGLRRHLVDMDLLTQEAVVARTLRPEGARFEIRGTPRVLEAIRAMVPAHAPFLAAETGWDVVTEDLERVAFNRFYILRP
;
A
#
# COMPACT_ATOMS: atom_id res chain seq x y z
N MET A 1 -30.16 -14.03 55.35
CA MET A 1 -30.84 -13.34 54.23
C MET A 1 -29.91 -12.20 53.80
N ARG A 2 -29.29 -12.14 52.62
CA ARG A 2 -29.35 -12.91 51.38
C ARG A 2 -27.92 -12.94 50.79
N LEU A 3 -27.48 -14.10 50.32
CA LEU A 3 -26.22 -14.30 49.58
C LEU A 3 -26.44 -13.85 48.13
N ILE A 4 -25.54 -13.03 47.58
CA ILE A 4 -25.54 -12.62 46.16
C ILE A 4 -24.58 -13.57 45.44
N PRO A 5 -25.05 -14.42 44.49
CA PRO A 5 -24.15 -15.26 43.73
C PRO A 5 -23.48 -14.45 42.61
N PHE A 6 -22.14 -14.45 42.60
CA PHE A 6 -21.34 -14.02 41.47
C PHE A 6 -21.50 -15.06 40.35
N VAL A 7 -22.19 -14.69 39.27
CA VAL A 7 -22.29 -15.54 38.07
C VAL A 7 -21.02 -15.33 37.23
N LEU A 8 -20.22 -16.39 37.13
CA LEU A 8 -19.05 -16.51 36.26
C LEU A 8 -19.52 -16.68 34.80
N ALA A 9 -19.31 -15.67 33.96
CA ALA A 9 -19.58 -15.78 32.52
C ALA A 9 -18.38 -16.42 31.80
N ILE A 10 -18.56 -17.65 31.33
CA ILE A 10 -17.60 -18.34 30.46
C ILE A 10 -17.81 -17.80 29.04
N VAL A 11 -16.87 -17.00 28.53
CA VAL A 11 -16.83 -16.59 27.12
C VAL A 11 -16.16 -17.71 26.32
N MET A 12 -16.96 -18.49 25.60
CA MET A 12 -16.47 -19.43 24.59
C MET A 12 -16.12 -18.63 23.33
N ALA A 13 -14.84 -18.35 23.11
CA ALA A 13 -14.37 -17.83 21.83
C ALA A 13 -14.37 -18.98 20.81
N ALA A 14 -15.34 -18.99 19.90
CA ALA A 14 -15.31 -19.87 18.73
C ALA A 14 -14.20 -19.42 17.77
N PRO A 15 -13.50 -20.34 17.08
CA PRO A 15 -12.52 -19.96 16.08
C PRO A 15 -13.23 -19.30 14.88
N VAL A 16 -12.80 -18.09 14.52
CA VAL A 16 -13.18 -17.47 13.25
C VAL A 16 -12.47 -18.25 12.15
N ALA A 17 -13.17 -19.20 11.54
CA ALA A 17 -12.74 -19.81 10.30
C ALA A 17 -12.86 -18.76 9.18
N ALA A 18 -11.74 -18.41 8.55
CA ALA A 18 -11.73 -17.60 7.34
C ALA A 18 -12.49 -18.36 6.23
N GLN A 19 -13.67 -17.87 5.85
CA GLN A 19 -14.47 -18.43 4.77
C GLN A 19 -14.03 -17.79 3.45
N HIS A 20 -13.20 -18.49 2.67
CA HIS A 20 -12.93 -18.12 1.26
C HIS A 20 -13.95 -18.86 0.38
N ALA A 21 -15.00 -18.16 -0.04
CA ALA A 21 -15.97 -18.65 -1.01
C ALA A 21 -15.91 -17.76 -2.25
N ASN A 22 -15.22 -18.22 -3.29
CA ASN A 22 -15.22 -17.56 -4.61
C ASN A 22 -16.58 -17.81 -5.28
N SER A 23 -17.37 -16.76 -5.44
CA SER A 23 -18.55 -16.75 -6.32
C SER A 23 -18.33 -15.70 -7.41
N ALA A 24 -17.84 -16.17 -8.56
CA ALA A 24 -17.79 -15.40 -9.80
C ALA A 24 -19.16 -15.47 -10.48
N ALA A 25 -19.98 -14.42 -10.32
CA ALA A 25 -21.05 -14.01 -11.23
C ALA A 25 -21.64 -12.68 -10.74
N GLY A 26 -21.64 -11.66 -11.59
CA GLY A 26 -21.82 -10.27 -11.21
C GLY A 26 -23.17 -9.89 -10.60
N HIS A 27 -23.11 -8.97 -9.63
CA HIS A 27 -24.03 -7.87 -9.42
C HIS A 27 -23.40 -6.93 -8.37
N ASP A 28 -23.39 -5.63 -8.68
CA ASP A 28 -22.97 -4.54 -7.80
C ASP A 28 -23.74 -4.62 -6.47
N MET A 29 -23.07 -5.07 -5.42
CA MET A 29 -23.58 -5.14 -4.06
C MET A 29 -22.51 -4.51 -3.17
N GLY A 30 -22.76 -3.27 -2.75
CA GLY A 30 -21.90 -2.43 -1.92
C GLY A 30 -21.61 -3.01 -0.53
N GLY A 31 -20.82 -4.07 -0.48
CA GLY A 31 -20.07 -4.53 0.68
C GLY A 31 -18.58 -4.19 0.52
N PRO A 32 -17.77 -4.29 1.59
CA PRO A 32 -16.33 -4.10 1.50
C PRO A 32 -15.73 -5.05 0.45
N GLN A 33 -15.19 -4.50 -0.63
CA GLN A 33 -14.56 -5.26 -1.73
C GLN A 33 -13.14 -5.72 -1.38
N GLU A 34 -12.46 -5.03 -0.47
CA GLU A 34 -11.17 -5.44 0.07
C GLU A 34 -11.36 -6.44 1.22
N THR A 35 -11.39 -7.73 0.89
CA THR A 35 -11.20 -8.78 1.89
C THR A 35 -9.72 -9.17 1.97
N GLY A 36 -9.03 -8.74 3.03
CA GLY A 36 -7.61 -9.04 3.27
C GLY A 36 -6.75 -7.78 3.47
N GLN A 37 -5.43 -7.94 3.62
CA GLN A 37 -4.49 -6.83 3.49
C GLN A 37 -4.55 -6.30 2.05
N SER A 38 -4.54 -4.98 1.83
CA SER A 38 -4.74 -4.34 0.51
C SER A 38 -3.80 -4.88 -0.58
N ALA A 39 -2.55 -5.21 -0.23
CA ALA A 39 -1.60 -5.83 -1.15
C ALA A 39 -2.05 -7.21 -1.66
N PHE A 40 -2.72 -8.02 -0.84
CA PHE A 40 -3.26 -9.32 -1.29
C PHE A 40 -4.44 -9.13 -2.24
N ALA A 41 -5.33 -8.18 -1.95
CA ALA A 41 -6.45 -7.87 -2.81
C ALA A 41 -5.97 -7.40 -4.20
N ALA A 42 -4.99 -6.49 -4.24
CA ALA A 42 -4.38 -6.01 -5.49
C ALA A 42 -3.73 -7.16 -6.30
N LEU A 43 -3.01 -8.07 -5.64
CA LEU A 43 -2.45 -9.25 -6.32
C LEU A 43 -3.53 -10.15 -6.92
N ALA A 44 -4.59 -10.44 -6.16
CA ALA A 44 -5.69 -11.29 -6.62
C ALA A 44 -6.43 -10.66 -7.80
N GLU A 45 -6.67 -9.36 -7.76
CA GLU A 45 -7.31 -8.61 -8.86
C GLU A 45 -6.45 -8.64 -10.13
N ILE A 46 -5.16 -8.33 -10.03
CA ILE A 46 -4.25 -8.35 -11.19
C ILE A 46 -4.15 -9.75 -11.79
N VAL A 47 -4.03 -10.79 -10.96
CA VAL A 47 -4.01 -12.18 -11.44
C VAL A 47 -5.34 -12.55 -12.11
N THR A 48 -6.48 -12.06 -11.61
CA THR A 48 -7.78 -12.29 -12.22
C THR A 48 -7.89 -11.62 -13.59
N ILE A 49 -7.41 -10.37 -13.71
CA ILE A 49 -7.37 -9.64 -14.99
C ILE A 49 -6.50 -10.39 -16.00
N LEU A 50 -5.31 -10.83 -15.60
CA LEU A 50 -4.39 -11.60 -16.45
C LEU A 50 -4.98 -12.96 -16.88
N GLN A 51 -5.69 -13.66 -15.98
CA GLN A 51 -6.37 -14.92 -16.32
C GLN A 51 -7.55 -14.74 -17.28
N ALA A 52 -8.22 -13.59 -17.25
CA ALA A 52 -9.34 -13.30 -18.14
C ALA A 52 -8.90 -13.01 -19.59
N ASP A 53 -7.65 -12.61 -19.80
CA ASP A 53 -7.07 -12.40 -21.12
C ASP A 53 -6.41 -13.70 -21.64
N PRO A 54 -6.99 -14.36 -22.66
CA PRO A 54 -6.43 -15.60 -23.23
C PRO A 54 -5.09 -15.39 -23.93
N GLU A 55 -4.71 -14.16 -24.27
CA GLU A 55 -3.44 -13.82 -24.90
C GLU A 55 -2.32 -13.52 -23.89
N THR A 56 -2.60 -13.63 -22.58
CA THR A 56 -1.59 -13.44 -21.53
C THR A 56 -0.45 -14.44 -21.68
N ASP A 57 0.74 -13.92 -21.96
CA ASP A 57 1.99 -14.68 -21.92
C ASP A 57 2.52 -14.79 -20.48
N TRP A 58 2.19 -15.89 -19.82
CA TRP A 58 2.60 -16.17 -18.44
C TRP A 58 4.12 -16.28 -18.24
N GLU A 59 4.90 -16.54 -19.29
CA GLU A 59 6.37 -16.56 -19.17
C GLU A 59 6.95 -15.14 -18.99
N ARG A 60 6.19 -14.12 -19.37
CA ARG A 60 6.57 -12.70 -19.27
C ARG A 60 6.02 -12.01 -18.03
N VAL A 61 5.06 -12.62 -17.33
CA VAL A 61 4.43 -12.04 -16.14
C VAL A 61 5.35 -12.19 -14.93
N ASP A 62 5.81 -11.08 -14.35
CA ASP A 62 6.64 -11.07 -13.13
C ASP A 62 5.79 -10.79 -11.87
N ILE A 63 5.11 -11.83 -11.36
CA ILE A 63 4.33 -11.74 -10.11
C ILE A 63 5.24 -11.48 -8.90
N ASP A 64 6.48 -11.97 -8.93
CA ASP A 64 7.44 -11.73 -7.85
C ASP A 64 7.90 -10.27 -7.81
N GLY A 65 8.07 -9.63 -8.97
CA GLY A 65 8.28 -8.20 -9.12
C GLY A 65 7.11 -7.38 -8.59
N LEU A 66 5.89 -7.74 -8.97
CA LEU A 66 4.69 -7.07 -8.47
C LEU A 66 4.56 -7.19 -6.94
N ARG A 67 4.80 -8.39 -6.38
CA ARG A 67 4.81 -8.59 -4.93
C ARG A 67 5.84 -7.72 -4.23
N ARG A 68 7.08 -7.66 -4.75
CA ARG A 68 8.14 -6.79 -4.20
C ARG A 68 7.73 -5.32 -4.25
N HIS A 69 7.13 -4.89 -5.36
CA HIS A 69 6.60 -3.53 -5.50
C HIS A 69 5.56 -3.20 -4.43
N LEU A 70 4.59 -4.08 -4.20
CA LEU A 70 3.56 -3.86 -3.18
C LEU A 70 4.12 -3.83 -1.75
N VAL A 71 5.12 -4.67 -1.46
CA VAL A 71 5.85 -4.60 -0.17
C VAL A 71 6.58 -3.27 -0.03
N ASP A 72 7.22 -2.77 -1.09
CA ASP A 72 7.90 -1.48 -1.04
C ASP A 72 6.91 -0.31 -0.87
N MET A 73 5.73 -0.39 -1.49
CA MET A 73 4.65 0.57 -1.27
C MET A 73 4.11 0.55 0.17
N ASP A 74 3.99 -0.65 0.76
CA ASP A 74 3.59 -0.81 2.15
C ASP A 74 4.62 -0.20 3.12
N LEU A 75 5.91 -0.50 2.91
CA LEU A 75 6.99 0.09 3.70
C LEU A 75 7.05 1.62 3.54
N LEU A 76 6.88 2.13 2.33
CA LEU A 76 6.84 3.57 2.07
C LEU A 76 5.68 4.26 2.81
N THR A 77 4.52 3.61 2.89
CA THR A 77 3.31 4.21 3.49
C THR A 77 3.25 4.05 5.00
N GLN A 78 3.74 2.95 5.54
CA GLN A 78 3.64 2.64 6.98
C GLN A 78 4.89 3.02 7.78
N GLU A 79 6.08 2.90 7.20
CA GLU A 79 7.35 2.94 7.95
C GLU A 79 8.22 4.16 7.60
N ALA A 80 7.94 4.87 6.52
CA ALA A 80 8.70 6.06 6.15
C ALA A 80 8.41 7.24 7.09
N VAL A 81 9.46 7.96 7.48
CA VAL A 81 9.38 9.17 8.30
C VAL A 81 9.57 10.38 7.40
N VAL A 82 8.57 11.26 7.37
CA VAL A 82 8.55 12.42 6.48
C VAL A 82 8.67 13.72 7.27
N ALA A 83 9.69 14.53 6.95
CA ALA A 83 9.79 15.91 7.40
C ALA A 83 9.39 16.86 6.27
N ARG A 84 8.41 17.74 6.54
CA ARG A 84 7.89 18.71 5.57
C ARG A 84 8.43 20.11 5.84
N THR A 85 8.78 20.83 4.79
CA THR A 85 9.09 22.27 4.81
C THR A 85 8.26 22.98 3.76
N LEU A 86 7.43 23.92 4.19
CA LEU A 86 6.69 24.81 3.28
C LEU A 86 7.62 25.86 2.69
N ARG A 87 7.39 26.21 1.43
CA ARG A 87 8.10 27.27 0.72
C ARG A 87 7.13 28.14 -0.08
N PRO A 88 7.46 29.39 -0.41
CA PRO A 88 6.62 30.21 -1.30
C PRO A 88 6.29 29.51 -2.62
N GLU A 89 7.25 28.80 -3.18
CA GLU A 89 7.15 28.05 -4.43
C GLU A 89 6.45 26.68 -4.31
N GLY A 90 6.16 26.21 -3.08
CA GLY A 90 5.53 24.91 -2.89
C GLY A 90 5.89 24.22 -1.56
N ALA A 91 6.27 22.95 -1.63
CA ALA A 91 6.65 22.16 -0.46
C ALA A 91 7.84 21.26 -0.77
N ARG A 92 8.65 21.02 0.26
CA ARG A 92 9.73 20.03 0.25
C ARG A 92 9.46 18.98 1.31
N PHE A 93 9.73 17.74 0.96
CA PHE A 93 9.62 16.57 1.81
C PHE A 93 10.97 15.88 1.87
N GLU A 94 11.43 15.59 3.08
CA GLU A 94 12.59 14.74 3.34
C GLU A 94 12.09 13.43 3.92
N ILE A 95 12.38 12.33 3.23
CA ILE A 95 11.78 11.01 3.50
C ILE A 95 12.89 10.07 3.96
N ARG A 96 12.81 9.64 5.22
CA ARG A 96 13.81 8.83 5.92
C ARG A 96 13.21 7.48 6.31
N GLY A 97 14.08 6.50 6.58
CA GLY A 97 13.66 5.20 7.08
C GLY A 97 14.84 4.35 7.54
N THR A 98 14.55 3.15 8.02
CA THR A 98 15.56 2.09 8.23
C THR A 98 16.18 1.69 6.87
N PRO A 99 17.28 0.92 6.82
CA PRO A 99 17.90 0.55 5.55
C PRO A 99 16.93 -0.06 4.53
N ARG A 100 16.04 -0.96 4.98
CA ARG A 100 15.03 -1.58 4.10
C ARG A 100 13.99 -0.58 3.61
N VAL A 101 13.54 0.33 4.47
CA VAL A 101 12.58 1.37 4.10
C VAL A 101 13.23 2.38 3.15
N LEU A 102 14.52 2.66 3.29
CA LEU A 102 15.26 3.52 2.37
C LEU A 102 15.34 2.91 0.96
N GLU A 103 15.56 1.59 0.85
CA GLU A 103 15.50 0.90 -0.44
C GLU A 103 14.13 1.07 -1.09
N ALA A 104 13.04 0.87 -0.33
CA ALA A 104 11.68 1.10 -0.80
C ALA A 104 11.44 2.56 -1.23
N ILE A 105 11.90 3.53 -0.43
CA ILE A 105 11.84 4.97 -0.75
C ILE A 105 12.56 5.26 -2.08
N ARG A 106 13.74 4.68 -2.29
CA ARG A 106 14.55 4.84 -3.52
C ARG A 106 13.90 4.23 -4.75
N ALA A 107 13.24 3.09 -4.60
CA ALA A 107 12.54 2.44 -5.68
C ALA A 107 11.22 3.16 -6.02
N MET A 108 10.42 3.51 -5.02
CA MET A 108 9.03 3.94 -5.20
C MET A 108 8.89 5.44 -5.46
N VAL A 109 9.58 6.30 -4.71
CA VAL A 109 9.34 7.76 -4.80
C VAL A 109 9.65 8.31 -6.21
N PRO A 110 10.77 7.98 -6.87
CA PRO A 110 11.02 8.40 -8.25
C PRO A 110 10.06 7.77 -9.26
N ALA A 111 9.66 6.51 -9.05
CA ALA A 111 8.75 5.81 -9.95
C ALA A 111 7.32 6.40 -9.93
N HIS A 112 6.86 6.86 -8.76
CA HIS A 112 5.51 7.41 -8.58
C HIS A 112 5.41 8.93 -8.74
N ALA A 113 6.54 9.65 -8.67
CA ALA A 113 6.58 11.10 -8.83
C ALA A 113 5.87 11.65 -10.10
N PRO A 114 6.04 11.05 -11.30
CA PRO A 114 5.35 11.52 -12.50
C PRO A 114 3.82 11.37 -12.45
N PHE A 115 3.32 10.34 -11.77
CA PHE A 115 1.87 10.14 -11.60
C PHE A 115 1.29 11.23 -10.71
N LEU A 116 1.96 11.54 -9.60
CA LEU A 116 1.53 12.64 -8.73
C LEU A 116 1.57 13.99 -9.46
N ALA A 117 2.58 14.22 -10.31
CA ALA A 117 2.65 15.41 -11.16
C ALA A 117 1.44 15.51 -12.10
N ALA A 118 1.10 14.41 -12.78
CA ALA A 118 -0.03 14.35 -13.71
C ALA A 118 -1.38 14.54 -13.00
N GLU A 119 -1.55 13.95 -11.81
CA GLU A 119 -2.80 14.03 -11.03
C GLU A 119 -3.03 15.43 -10.44
N THR A 120 -1.98 16.11 -10.03
CA THR A 120 -2.07 17.40 -9.34
C THR A 120 -1.85 18.61 -10.24
N GLY A 121 -1.24 18.41 -11.41
CA GLY A 121 -0.73 19.48 -12.25
C GLY A 121 0.44 20.25 -11.63
N TRP A 122 1.05 19.71 -10.56
CA TRP A 122 2.20 20.31 -9.90
C TRP A 122 3.50 19.85 -10.53
N ASP A 123 4.51 20.71 -10.49
CA ASP A 123 5.87 20.35 -10.88
C ASP A 123 6.51 19.55 -9.75
N VAL A 124 7.02 18.37 -10.08
CA VAL A 124 7.39 17.39 -9.08
C VAL A 124 8.82 16.89 -9.36
N VAL A 125 9.70 16.98 -8.36
CA VAL A 125 11.13 16.64 -8.52
C VAL A 125 11.61 15.77 -7.36
N THR A 126 12.37 14.71 -7.68
CA THR A 126 13.02 13.83 -6.70
C THR A 126 14.54 13.96 -6.77
N GLU A 127 15.20 13.91 -5.62
CA GLU A 127 16.66 13.95 -5.48
C GLU A 127 17.09 12.89 -4.45
N ASP A 128 17.95 11.94 -4.83
CA ASP A 128 18.62 11.04 -3.88
C ASP A 128 19.80 11.78 -3.26
N LEU A 129 19.89 11.78 -1.93
CA LEU A 129 20.93 12.48 -1.21
C LEU A 129 21.84 11.46 -0.55
N GLU A 130 22.94 11.13 -1.25
CA GLU A 130 23.91 10.14 -0.79
C GLU A 130 24.49 10.40 0.62
N ARG A 131 24.44 11.66 1.08
CA ARG A 131 25.11 12.10 2.31
C ARG A 131 24.38 11.74 3.60
N VAL A 132 23.09 11.44 3.53
CA VAL A 132 22.29 11.04 4.68
C VAL A 132 21.14 10.22 4.14
N ALA A 133 20.97 8.99 4.60
CA ALA A 133 19.97 8.00 4.19
C ALA A 133 18.53 8.55 4.02
N PHE A 134 18.24 9.30 2.95
CA PHE A 134 16.92 9.80 2.58
C PHE A 134 16.82 10.23 1.12
N ASN A 135 15.60 10.09 0.56
CA ASN A 135 15.21 10.83 -0.63
C ASN A 135 14.62 12.18 -0.23
N ARG A 136 14.88 13.18 -1.07
CA ARG A 136 14.20 14.45 -1.03
C ARG A 136 13.25 14.56 -2.20
N PHE A 137 12.07 15.08 -1.93
CA PHE A 137 11.03 15.27 -2.92
C PHE A 137 10.48 16.69 -2.82
N TYR A 138 10.29 17.33 -3.96
CA TYR A 138 9.76 18.68 -4.09
C TYR A 138 8.45 18.63 -4.83
N ILE A 139 7.50 19.41 -4.36
CA ILE A 139 6.32 19.74 -5.14
C ILE A 139 6.23 21.26 -5.27
N LEU A 140 6.26 21.74 -6.50
CA LEU A 140 6.26 23.14 -6.87
C LEU A 140 4.89 23.49 -7.45
N ARG A 141 4.38 24.66 -7.09
CA ARG A 141 3.15 25.18 -7.69
C ARG A 141 3.38 25.47 -9.18
N PRO A 142 2.35 25.29 -10.03
CA PRO A 142 2.42 25.67 -11.44
C PRO A 142 2.64 27.16 -11.66
#